data_AF-A0A8K0G3W1-F1
#
_entry.id   AF-A0A8K0G3W1-F1
#
_cell.length_a   1.000
_cell.length_b   1.000
_cell.length_c   1.000
_cell.angle_alpha   90.00
_cell.angle_beta   90.00
_cell.angle_gamma   90.00
#
_symmetry.space_group_name_H-M   'P 1'
#
loop_
_entity.id
_entity.type
_entity.pdbx_description
1 polymer ?
#
loop_
_entity_poly.entity_id
_entity_poly.type
_entity_poly.pdbx_seq_one_letter_code
_entity_poly.pdbx_strand_id
1 'polypeptide(L)'
;IIVTLRNPEDNCLSLYYFSQSAEGYQESFEDFYKLFLAGRVCFGSFWKQVLSYWNERHRLNTIFIKYKDMKNDLPGVIKTVANFLGKSITEDQLTKLTELLSFESMKNNPTVNYHESLQYMLV
;
A
#
# COMPACT_ATOMS: atom_id res chain seq x y z
N ILE A 1 0.97 -1.60 -15.32
CA ILE A 1 1.12 -2.13 -13.95
C ILE A 1 1.73 -1.03 -13.09
N ILE A 2 1.15 -0.75 -11.93
CA ILE A 2 1.69 0.21 -10.98
C ILE A 2 2.09 -0.59 -9.74
N VAL A 3 3.38 -0.67 -9.46
CA VAL A 3 3.92 -1.40 -8.31
C VAL A 3 4.25 -0.41 -7.21
N THR A 4 3.71 -0.62 -6.01
CA THR A 4 4.04 0.19 -4.84
C THR A 4 5.15 -0.48 -4.03
N LEU A 5 6.16 0.30 -3.66
CA LEU A 5 7.27 -0.14 -2.83
C LEU A 5 7.19 0.52 -1.46
N ARG A 6 7.36 -0.25 -0.39
CA ARG A 6 7.39 0.24 0.99
C ARG A 6 8.61 -0.30 1.70
N ASN A 7 9.11 0.44 2.70
CA ASN A 7 10.16 -0.06 3.58
C ASN A 7 9.67 -1.38 4.24
N PRO A 8 10.52 -2.42 4.34
CA PRO A 8 10.13 -3.73 4.87
C PRO A 8 9.66 -3.68 6.33
N GLU A 9 10.25 -2.83 7.17
CA GLU A 9 9.87 -2.67 8.58
C GLU A 9 8.47 -2.06 8.69
N ASP A 10 8.22 -0.97 7.96
CA ASP A 10 6.91 -0.34 7.88
C ASP A 10 5.85 -1.29 7.31
N ASN A 11 6.23 -2.12 6.33
CA ASN A 11 5.34 -3.11 5.74
C ASN A 11 5.01 -4.23 6.73
N CYS A 12 6.01 -4.76 7.44
CA CYS A 12 5.83 -5.78 8.46
C CYS A 12 4.93 -5.29 9.60
N LEU A 13 5.15 -4.07 10.11
CA LEU A 13 4.32 -3.50 11.17
C LEU A 13 2.87 -3.28 10.70
N SER A 14 2.69 -2.81 9.47
CA SER A 14 1.36 -2.65 8.88
C SER A 14 0.64 -3.99 8.69
N LEU A 15 1.37 -5.04 8.30
CA LEU A 15 0.82 -6.37 8.10
C LEU A 15 0.48 -7.03 9.44
N TYR A 16 1.26 -6.80 10.49
CA TYR A 16 0.95 -7.25 11.84
C TYR A 16 -0.42 -6.73 12.29
N TYR A 17 -0.65 -5.41 12.24
CA TYR A 17 -1.96 -4.84 12.62
C TYR A 17 -3.10 -5.30 11.72
N PHE A 18 -2.82 -5.50 10.43
CA PHE A 18 -3.78 -6.11 9.51
C PHE A 18 -4.13 -7.54 9.96
N SER A 19 -3.16 -8.40 10.23
CA SER A 19 -3.40 -9.76 10.72
C SER A 19 -4.14 -9.79 12.06
N GLN A 20 -3.88 -8.84 12.96
CA GLN A 20 -4.67 -8.73 14.20
C GLN A 20 -6.15 -8.43 13.91
N SER A 21 -6.41 -7.51 12.98
CA SER A 21 -7.76 -7.00 12.69
C SER A 21 -8.55 -7.89 11.73
N ALA A 22 -7.89 -8.52 10.76
CA ALA A 22 -8.52 -9.26 9.66
C ALA A 22 -8.36 -10.78 9.78
N GLU A 23 -7.35 -11.26 10.50
CA GLU A 23 -7.03 -12.70 10.63
C GLU A 23 -7.11 -13.19 12.09
N GLY A 24 -7.44 -12.29 13.02
CA GLY A 24 -7.55 -12.61 14.45
C GLY A 24 -6.22 -12.96 15.11
N TYR A 25 -5.08 -12.58 14.55
CA TYR A 25 -3.75 -12.86 15.12
C TYR A 25 -3.60 -12.22 16.52
N GLN A 26 -3.26 -13.02 17.53
CA GLN A 26 -3.18 -12.57 18.93
C GLN A 26 -1.76 -12.55 19.51
N GLU A 27 -0.78 -13.13 18.81
CA GLU A 27 0.59 -13.25 19.32
C GLU A 27 1.37 -11.92 19.22
N SER A 28 2.57 -11.90 19.79
CA SER A 28 3.41 -10.70 19.85
C SER A 28 3.90 -10.24 18.48
N PHE A 29 4.24 -8.95 18.38
CA PHE A 29 4.91 -8.43 17.18
C PHE A 29 6.27 -9.11 16.93
N GLU A 30 6.99 -9.51 17.97
CA GLU A 30 8.28 -10.19 17.81
C GLU A 30 8.12 -11.55 17.12
N ASP A 31 7.08 -12.30 17.48
CA ASP A 31 6.78 -13.59 16.86
C ASP A 31 6.26 -13.40 15.43
N PHE A 32 5.44 -12.37 15.20
CA PHE A 32 5.01 -11.99 13.86
C PHE A 32 6.20 -11.62 12.98
N TYR A 33 7.17 -10.85 13.50
CA TYR A 33 8.36 -10.45 12.78
C TYR A 33 9.19 -11.67 12.33
N LYS A 34 9.33 -12.69 13.19
CA LYS A 34 9.98 -13.97 12.83
C LYS A 34 9.22 -14.68 11.69
N LEU A 35 7.89 -14.70 11.72
CA LEU A 35 7.06 -15.25 10.65
C LEU A 35 7.23 -14.48 9.34
N PHE A 36 7.24 -13.14 9.41
CA PHE A 36 7.44 -12.26 8.25
C PHE A 36 8.80 -12.52 7.58
N LEU A 37 9.88 -12.59 8.36
CA LEU A 37 11.22 -12.92 7.86
C LEU A 37 11.28 -14.31 7.23
N ALA A 38 10.58 -15.29 7.81
CA ALA A 38 10.46 -16.64 7.27
C ALA A 38 9.54 -16.74 6.04
N GLY A 39 8.84 -15.66 5.67
CA GLY A 39 7.82 -15.66 4.61
C GLY A 39 6.61 -16.54 4.93
N ARG A 40 6.31 -16.72 6.22
CA ARG A 40 5.19 -17.52 6.76
C ARG A 40 4.05 -16.63 7.26
N VAL A 41 3.80 -15.54 6.55
CA VAL A 41 2.66 -14.63 6.76
C VAL A 41 1.72 -14.72 5.56
N CYS A 42 0.55 -14.09 5.65
CA CYS A 42 -0.32 -13.95 4.50
C CYS A 42 0.41 -13.32 3.32
N PHE A 43 0.09 -13.78 2.10
CA PHE A 43 0.79 -13.46 0.85
C PHE A 43 2.25 -13.96 0.73
N GLY A 44 2.83 -14.57 1.78
CA GLY A 44 4.13 -15.22 1.74
C GLY A 44 5.33 -14.27 1.90
N SER A 45 6.41 -14.54 1.18
CA SER A 45 7.68 -13.81 1.34
C SER A 45 7.66 -12.43 0.69
N PHE A 46 7.74 -11.38 1.50
CA PHE A 46 7.91 -10.00 1.05
C PHE A 46 9.07 -9.85 0.05
N TRP A 47 10.23 -10.43 0.34
CA TRP A 47 11.42 -10.35 -0.51
C TRP A 47 11.19 -10.96 -1.89
N LYS A 48 10.54 -12.14 -1.95
CA LYS A 48 10.23 -12.79 -3.23
C LYS A 48 9.30 -11.92 -4.07
N GLN A 49 8.28 -11.30 -3.47
CA GLN A 49 7.36 -10.41 -4.18
C GLN A 49 8.07 -9.15 -4.70
N VAL A 50 8.84 -8.46 -3.86
CA VAL A 50 9.54 -7.23 -4.28
C VAL A 50 10.56 -7.54 -5.38
N LEU A 51 11.35 -8.60 -5.22
CA LEU A 51 12.35 -8.99 -6.22
C LEU A 51 11.72 -9.45 -7.53
N SER A 52 10.59 -10.16 -7.50
CA SER A 52 9.93 -10.59 -8.74
C SER A 52 9.50 -9.40 -9.59
N TYR A 53 8.93 -8.36 -8.98
CA TYR A 53 8.58 -7.14 -9.71
C TYR A 53 9.83 -6.35 -10.10
N TRP A 54 10.82 -6.25 -9.21
CA TRP A 54 12.05 -5.50 -9.47
C TRP A 54 12.87 -6.06 -10.64
N ASN A 55 12.87 -7.38 -10.83
CA ASN A 55 13.52 -8.03 -11.97
C ASN A 55 12.86 -7.65 -13.30
N GLU A 56 11.55 -7.37 -13.29
CA GLU A 56 10.76 -6.94 -14.44
C GLU A 56 10.68 -5.41 -14.59
N ARG A 57 11.50 -4.65 -13.87
CA ARG A 57 11.32 -3.19 -13.75
C ARG A 57 11.46 -2.40 -15.06
N HIS A 58 12.12 -2.98 -16.06
CA HIS A 58 12.35 -2.35 -17.37
C HIS A 58 11.22 -2.63 -18.36
N ARG A 59 10.18 -3.36 -17.95
CA ARG A 59 9.01 -3.63 -18.81
C ARG A 59 8.25 -2.33 -19.07
N LEU A 60 8.07 -2.00 -20.35
CA LEU A 60 7.51 -0.72 -20.83
C LEU A 60 6.19 -0.27 -20.17
N ASN A 61 5.37 -1.22 -19.73
CA ASN A 61 4.06 -0.95 -19.12
C ASN A 61 4.08 -1.12 -17.58
N THR A 62 5.19 -0.80 -16.92
CA THR A 62 5.32 -0.88 -15.46
C THR A 62 5.96 0.39 -14.89
N ILE A 63 5.37 0.94 -13.83
CA ILE A 63 5.99 1.99 -13.00
C ILE A 63 6.09 1.55 -11.54
N PHE A 64 7.10 2.08 -10.85
CA PHE A 64 7.32 1.88 -9.42
C PHE A 64 7.07 3.19 -8.69
N ILE A 65 6.22 3.14 -7.68
CA ILE A 65 5.91 4.27 -6.81
C ILE A 65 6.33 3.90 -5.39
N LYS A 66 7.14 4.72 -4.73
CA LYS A 66 7.48 4.47 -3.32
C LYS A 66 6.40 5.08 -2.43
N TYR A 67 6.00 4.34 -1.41
CA TYR A 67 5.02 4.80 -0.43
C TYR A 67 5.47 6.08 0.28
N LYS A 68 6.78 6.23 0.54
CA LYS A 68 7.35 7.45 1.11
C LYS A 68 7.16 8.67 0.20
N ASP A 69 7.22 8.49 -1.12
CA ASP A 69 7.03 9.58 -2.08
C ASP A 69 5.57 10.05 -2.07
N MET A 70 4.60 9.13 -1.92
CA MET A 70 3.18 9.49 -1.74
C MET A 70 2.93 10.32 -0.48
N LYS A 71 3.70 10.08 0.60
CA LYS A 71 3.59 10.87 1.83
C LYS A 71 4.29 12.23 1.73
N ASN A 72 5.38 12.32 0.96
CA ASN A 72 6.19 13.51 0.84
C ASN A 72 5.65 14.50 -0.20
N ASP A 73 5.21 14.00 -1.35
CA ASP A 73 4.70 14.78 -2.48
C ASP A 73 3.59 14.01 -3.21
N LEU A 74 2.40 14.02 -2.61
CA LEU A 74 1.22 13.40 -3.19
C LEU A 74 0.85 14.00 -4.57
N PRO A 75 0.85 15.33 -4.78
CA PRO A 75 0.59 15.92 -6.10
C PRO A 75 1.56 15.43 -7.18
N GLY A 76 2.86 15.34 -6.88
CA GLY A 76 3.87 14.84 -7.82
C GLY A 76 3.63 13.37 -8.20
N VAL A 77 3.25 12.53 -7.23
CA VAL A 77 2.87 11.14 -7.52
C VAL A 77 1.60 11.05 -8.36
N ILE A 78 0.58 11.87 -8.08
CA ILE A 78 -0.66 11.91 -8.89
C ILE A 78 -0.33 12.27 -10.35
N LYS A 79 0.49 13.30 -10.58
CA LYS A 79 0.95 13.68 -11.94
C LYS A 79 1.71 12.54 -12.61
N THR A 80 2.60 11.87 -11.88
CA THR A 80 3.37 10.72 -12.39
C THR A 80 2.47 9.58 -12.83
N VAL A 81 1.50 9.20 -11.99
CA VAL A 81 0.54 8.12 -12.30
C VAL A 81 -0.36 8.51 -13.47
N ALA A 82 -0.84 9.75 -13.53
CA ALA A 82 -1.66 10.23 -14.63
C ALA A 82 -0.94 10.16 -15.98
N ASN A 83 0.31 10.65 -16.02
CA ASN A 83 1.15 10.59 -17.21
C ASN A 83 1.39 9.15 -17.66
N PHE A 84 1.66 8.24 -16.73
CA PHE A 84 1.82 6.82 -17.03
C PHE A 84 0.54 6.19 -17.61
N LEU A 85 -0.63 6.63 -17.16
CA LEU A 85 -1.93 6.20 -17.70
C LEU A 85 -2.34 6.94 -18.98
N GLY A 86 -1.49 7.83 -19.52
CA GLY A 86 -1.79 8.62 -20.71
C GLY A 86 -2.90 9.66 -20.48
N LYS A 87 -3.02 10.19 -19.27
CA LYS A 87 -4.03 11.18 -18.88
C LYS A 87 -3.38 12.53 -18.54
N SER A 88 -3.96 13.60 -19.08
CA SER A 88 -3.69 14.96 -18.65
C SER A 88 -4.59 15.33 -17.46
N ILE A 89 -4.04 16.03 -16.47
CA ILE A 89 -4.76 16.51 -15.29
C ILE A 89 -4.66 18.04 -15.24
N THR A 90 -5.78 18.72 -15.00
CA THR A 90 -5.79 20.17 -14.75
C THR A 90 -5.39 20.48 -13.30
N GLU A 91 -4.96 21.70 -13.00
CA GLU A 91 -4.58 22.07 -11.62
C GLU A 91 -5.77 21.97 -10.64
N ASP A 92 -7.00 22.24 -11.09
CA ASP A 92 -8.20 22.04 -10.27
C ASP A 92 -8.44 20.55 -9.95
N GLN A 93 -8.27 19.68 -10.95
CA GLN A 93 -8.38 18.23 -10.76
C GLN A 93 -7.29 17.70 -9.83
N LEU A 94 -6.06 18.20 -9.96
CA LEU A 94 -4.95 17.84 -9.08
C LEU A 94 -5.24 18.23 -7.64
N THR A 95 -5.72 19.45 -7.42
CA THR A 95 -6.06 19.97 -6.08
C THR A 95 -7.14 19.09 -5.45
N LYS A 96 -8.23 18.82 -6.19
CA LYS A 96 -9.31 17.96 -5.74
C LYS A 96 -8.85 16.53 -5.43
N LEU A 97 -8.04 15.93 -6.31
CA LEU A 97 -7.50 14.58 -6.09
C LEU A 97 -6.59 14.53 -4.86
N THR A 98 -5.77 15.54 -4.66
CA THR A 98 -4.86 15.62 -3.50
C THR A 98 -5.64 15.66 -2.19
N GLU A 99 -6.72 16.44 -2.13
CA GLU A 99 -7.60 16.50 -0.97
C GLU A 99 -8.31 15.16 -0.71
N LEU A 100 -8.91 14.57 -1.75
CA LEU A 100 -9.63 13.29 -1.66
C LEU A 100 -8.72 12.11 -1.28
N LEU A 101 -7.47 12.13 -1.75
CA LEU A 101 -6.49 11.06 -1.48
C LEU A 101 -5.66 11.33 -0.22
N SER A 102 -5.92 12.42 0.50
CA SER A 102 -5.28 12.69 1.78
C SER A 102 -5.59 11.59 2.80
N PHE A 103 -4.69 11.38 3.75
CA PHE A 103 -4.85 10.34 4.76
C PHE A 103 -6.15 10.51 5.57
N GLU A 104 -6.46 11.73 5.99
CA GLU A 104 -7.68 12.02 6.75
C GLU A 104 -8.95 11.78 5.91
N SER A 105 -8.96 12.18 4.64
CA SER A 105 -10.10 11.94 3.76
C SER A 105 -10.33 10.44 3.56
N MET A 106 -9.27 9.70 3.23
CA MET A 106 -9.34 8.26 2.96
C MET A 106 -9.70 7.45 4.22
N LYS A 107 -9.16 7.81 5.38
CA LYS A 107 -9.46 7.14 6.66
C LYS A 107 -10.93 7.28 7.04
N ASN A 108 -11.52 8.44 6.80
CA ASN A 108 -12.92 8.72 7.15
C ASN A 108 -13.91 8.32 6.05
N ASN A 109 -13.44 7.82 4.90
CA ASN A 109 -14.28 7.42 3.79
C ASN A 109 -14.73 5.94 3.93
N PRO A 110 -16.02 5.67 4.19
CA PRO A 110 -16.53 4.31 4.43
C PRO A 110 -16.37 3.38 3.22
N THR A 111 -16.22 3.92 2.01
CA THR A 111 -16.07 3.11 0.80
C THR A 111 -14.69 2.46 0.66
N VAL A 112 -13.69 2.92 1.43
CA VAL A 112 -12.29 2.48 1.31
C VAL A 112 -11.60 2.18 2.64
N ASN A 113 -12.21 2.51 3.79
CA ASN A 113 -11.59 2.32 5.10
C ASN A 113 -11.83 0.93 5.70
N TYR A 114 -12.80 0.15 5.18
CA TYR A 114 -13.11 -1.23 5.61
C TYR A 114 -13.46 -1.39 7.10
N HIS A 115 -13.73 -0.31 7.84
CA HIS A 115 -14.02 -0.37 9.27
C HIS A 115 -15.22 -1.28 9.59
N GLU A 116 -16.27 -1.21 8.77
CA GLU A 116 -17.48 -2.02 8.94
C GLU A 116 -17.26 -3.48 8.51
N SER A 117 -16.49 -3.73 7.45
CA SER A 117 -16.29 -5.09 6.92
C SER A 117 -15.31 -5.93 7.73
N LEU A 118 -14.30 -5.31 8.37
CA LEU A 118 -13.36 -6.01 9.26
C LEU A 118 -14.06 -6.64 10.46
N GLN A 119 -15.18 -6.07 10.95
CA GLN A 119 -15.95 -6.63 12.05
C GLN A 119 -16.60 -7.98 11.72
N TYR A 120 -16.85 -8.27 10.44
CA TYR A 120 -17.48 -9.50 9.98
C TYR A 120 -16.50 -10.60 9.56
N MET A 121 -15.20 -10.30 9.46
CA MET A 121 -14.18 -11.29 9.09
C MET A 121 -13.65 -12.10 10.29
N LEU A 122 -14.04 -11.74 11.51
CA LEU A 122 -13.62 -12.40 12.76
C LEU A 122 -14.64 -13.45 13.28
N VAL A 123 -15.54 -13.96 12.42
CA VAL A 123 -16.57 -14.95 12.78
C VAL A 123 -16.20 -16.34 12.27
#